data_AF-A0A9D8CLX4-F1
#
_entry.id   AF-A0A9D8CLX4-F1
#
_cell.length_a   1.000
_cell.length_b   1.000
_cell.length_c   1.000
_cell.angle_alpha   90.00
_cell.angle_beta   90.00
_cell.angle_gamma   90.00
#
_symmetry.space_group_name_H-M   'P 1'
#
loop_
_entity.id
_entity.type
_entity.pdbx_description
1 polymer ?
#
loop_
_entity_poly.entity_id
_entity_poly.type
_entity_poly.pdbx_seq_one_letter_code
_entity_poly.pdbx_strand_id
1 'polypeptide(L)'
;MFYGGTKPTWSNRTFYAIVAKFLAKAKHVAFIDFHTGLGPYGHGELICHAMPGTHEWEELVRWYGEGITSPEAGNSSSAKLTGFIRRAVVAALPHANVRALTIEYGTYPVPVVLGALIADNWLHLRGKLDSPEGKRIKAEIRRSFYPDEDDWKEMIYLRGRQVMRRALNGVAAA
;
A
#
# COMPACT_ATOMS: atom_id res chain seq x y z
N MET A 1 15.08 9.14 -6.20
CA MET A 1 13.98 8.14 -6.13
C MET A 1 12.72 8.70 -5.47
N PHE A 2 12.77 9.31 -4.28
CA PHE A 2 11.53 9.67 -3.55
C PHE A 2 11.20 11.18 -3.58
N TYR A 3 10.86 11.71 -4.76
CA TYR A 3 10.43 13.11 -4.92
C TYR A 3 8.92 13.20 -5.13
N GLY A 4 8.22 13.87 -4.21
CA GLY A 4 6.74 14.00 -4.21
C GLY A 4 6.17 15.09 -5.12
N GLY A 5 7.02 15.85 -5.83
CA GLY A 5 6.59 16.96 -6.67
C GLY A 5 6.29 18.26 -5.90
N THR A 6 5.87 19.29 -6.63
CA THR A 6 5.52 20.63 -6.09
C THR A 6 4.06 21.03 -6.32
N LYS A 7 3.31 20.23 -7.09
CA LYS A 7 1.89 20.45 -7.39
C LYS A 7 1.20 19.13 -7.76
N PRO A 8 -0.13 19.03 -7.63
CA PRO A 8 -0.88 17.85 -8.06
C PRO A 8 -0.60 17.46 -9.52
N THR A 9 -0.27 16.19 -9.75
CA THR A 9 -0.17 15.59 -11.08
C THR A 9 -1.54 15.18 -11.61
N TRP A 10 -1.61 14.74 -12.87
CA TRP A 10 -2.86 14.23 -13.45
C TRP A 10 -3.45 13.07 -12.64
N SER A 11 -2.64 12.08 -12.25
CA SER A 11 -3.12 10.91 -11.49
C SER A 11 -3.68 11.29 -10.13
N ASN A 12 -3.07 12.27 -9.44
CA ASN A 12 -3.58 12.79 -8.18
C ASN A 12 -4.97 13.42 -8.36
N ARG A 13 -5.16 14.30 -9.36
CA ARG A 13 -6.48 14.91 -9.64
C ARG A 13 -7.51 13.86 -10.06
N THR A 14 -7.12 12.89 -10.88
CA THR A 14 -8.00 11.79 -11.30
C THR A 14 -8.47 10.98 -10.09
N PHE A 15 -7.58 10.68 -9.14
CA PHE A 15 -7.96 9.97 -7.91
C PHE A 15 -9.03 10.73 -7.12
N TYR A 16 -8.83 12.02 -6.86
CA TYR A 16 -9.83 12.83 -6.16
C TYR A 16 -11.15 12.92 -6.93
N ALA A 17 -11.12 13.00 -8.26
CA ALA A 17 -12.33 12.99 -9.08
C ALA A 17 -13.10 11.66 -8.97
N ILE A 18 -12.41 10.52 -8.91
CA ILE A 18 -13.01 9.19 -8.68
C ILE A 18 -13.64 9.14 -7.28
N VAL A 19 -12.91 9.53 -6.24
CA VAL A 19 -13.42 9.55 -4.85
C VAL A 19 -14.66 10.44 -4.75
N ALA A 20 -14.62 11.66 -5.29
CA ALA A 20 -15.75 12.57 -5.28
C ALA A 20 -16.95 12.00 -6.06
N LYS A 21 -16.73 11.36 -7.21
CA LYS A 21 -17.82 10.82 -8.03
C LYS A 21 -18.51 9.63 -7.36
N PHE A 22 -17.75 8.69 -6.81
CA PHE A 22 -18.30 7.41 -6.38
C PHE A 22 -18.59 7.33 -4.88
N LEU A 23 -17.94 8.16 -4.06
CA LEU A 23 -18.03 8.09 -2.60
C LEU A 23 -18.69 9.32 -1.94
N ALA A 24 -19.18 10.30 -2.71
CA ALA A 24 -19.77 11.54 -2.17
C ALA A 24 -20.99 11.37 -1.25
N LYS A 25 -21.67 10.22 -1.30
CA LYS A 25 -22.81 9.90 -0.42
C LYS A 25 -22.50 8.74 0.53
N ALA A 26 -21.29 8.19 0.50
CA ALA A 26 -20.92 7.07 1.33
C ALA A 26 -20.80 7.54 2.78
N LYS A 27 -21.44 6.82 3.71
CA LYS A 27 -21.31 7.08 5.15
C LYS A 27 -20.20 6.25 5.80
N HIS A 28 -19.92 5.07 5.24
CA HIS A 28 -18.91 4.14 5.71
C HIS A 28 -18.09 3.68 4.51
N VAL A 29 -16.76 3.74 4.63
CA VAL A 29 -15.85 3.42 3.52
C VAL A 29 -14.70 2.56 4.05
N ALA A 30 -14.55 1.36 3.51
CA ALA A 30 -13.30 0.61 3.60
C ALA A 30 -12.38 1.02 2.45
N PHE A 31 -11.12 1.31 2.75
CA PHE A 31 -10.09 1.54 1.74
C PHE A 31 -8.89 0.64 2.01
N ILE A 32 -8.53 -0.20 1.04
CA ILE A 32 -7.39 -1.10 1.12
C ILE A 32 -6.44 -0.73 -0.01
N ASP A 33 -5.22 -0.37 0.34
CA ASP A 33 -4.14 -0.08 -0.59
C ASP A 33 -3.19 -1.28 -0.66
N PHE A 34 -3.05 -1.89 -1.84
CA PHE A 34 -2.28 -3.13 -2.02
C PHE A 34 -0.84 -2.84 -2.45
N HIS A 35 0.12 -3.35 -1.68
CA HIS A 35 1.54 -3.14 -1.90
C HIS A 35 2.31 -4.46 -1.83
N THR A 36 3.49 -4.46 -2.43
CA THR A 36 4.45 -5.57 -2.42
C THR A 36 5.82 -4.98 -2.21
N GLY A 37 6.72 -5.72 -1.58
CA GLY A 37 8.07 -5.26 -1.33
C GLY A 37 8.55 -5.64 0.06
N LEU A 38 8.02 -4.96 1.08
CA LEU A 38 8.56 -4.99 2.44
C LEU A 38 7.99 -6.14 3.28
N GLY A 39 8.79 -6.61 4.25
CA GLY A 39 8.39 -7.62 5.22
C GLY A 39 8.69 -9.07 4.80
N PRO A 40 8.27 -10.05 5.61
CA PRO A 40 8.51 -11.47 5.34
C PRO A 40 7.75 -11.96 4.10
N TYR A 41 8.38 -12.88 3.35
CA TYR A 41 7.84 -13.44 2.11
C TYR A 41 6.38 -13.89 2.26
N GLY A 42 5.48 -13.31 1.46
CA GLY A 42 4.06 -13.66 1.40
C GLY A 42 3.18 -13.22 2.60
N HIS A 43 3.74 -12.60 3.64
CA HIS A 43 3.03 -12.38 4.91
C HIS A 43 1.77 -11.50 4.83
N GLY A 44 1.81 -10.37 4.12
CA GLY A 44 0.70 -9.42 4.04
C GLY A 44 0.45 -8.70 5.36
N GLU A 45 1.39 -7.84 5.73
CA GLU A 45 1.30 -6.96 6.90
C GLU A 45 0.18 -5.94 6.71
N LEU A 46 -0.67 -5.74 7.74
CA LEU A 46 -1.70 -4.71 7.72
C LEU A 46 -1.18 -3.46 8.42
N ILE A 47 -0.94 -2.42 7.65
CA ILE A 47 -0.30 -1.18 8.10
C ILE A 47 -1.35 -0.08 8.21
N CYS A 48 -1.47 0.50 9.39
CA CYS A 48 -2.15 1.77 9.63
C CYS A 48 -1.12 2.86 10.01
N HIS A 49 -1.57 4.09 10.25
CA HIS A 49 -0.71 5.12 10.86
C HIS A 49 -1.35 5.72 12.12
N ALA A 50 -2.25 4.96 12.76
CA ALA A 50 -2.83 5.32 14.04
C ALA A 50 -1.89 4.86 15.16
N MET A 51 -1.90 5.57 16.30
CA MET A 51 -1.25 5.10 17.51
C MET A 51 -2.16 4.11 18.25
N PRO A 52 -1.61 3.06 18.89
CA PRO A 52 -2.37 2.20 19.80
C PRO A 52 -3.16 3.00 20.84
N GLY A 53 -4.41 2.59 21.09
CA GLY A 53 -5.33 3.26 22.02
C GLY A 53 -6.05 4.50 21.46
N THR A 54 -5.80 4.88 20.21
CA THR A 54 -6.63 5.88 19.52
C THR A 54 -7.92 5.25 18.98
N HIS A 55 -8.98 6.04 18.84
CA HIS A 55 -10.25 5.55 18.27
C HIS A 55 -10.06 4.95 16.86
N GLU A 56 -9.20 5.53 16.01
CA GLU A 56 -8.90 4.98 14.69
C GLU A 56 -8.27 3.59 14.78
N TRP A 57 -7.32 3.39 15.71
CA TRP A 57 -6.69 2.10 15.95
C TRP A 57 -7.69 1.05 16.41
N GLU A 58 -8.50 1.36 17.41
CA GLU A 58 -9.48 0.42 17.99
C GLU A 58 -10.50 -0.04 16.94
N GLU A 59 -10.93 0.88 16.09
CA GLU A 59 -11.87 0.58 15.02
C GLU A 59 -11.26 -0.28 13.90
N LEU A 60 -10.01 -0.01 13.55
CA LEU A 60 -9.27 -0.86 12.62
C LEU A 60 -9.08 -2.26 13.19
N VAL A 61 -8.72 -2.40 14.48
CA VAL A 61 -8.61 -3.70 15.15
C VAL A 61 -9.97 -4.41 15.18
N ARG A 62 -11.07 -3.68 15.43
CA ARG A 62 -12.43 -4.24 15.39
C ARG A 62 -12.75 -4.86 14.02
N TRP A 63 -12.34 -4.21 12.93
CA TRP A 63 -12.64 -4.66 11.57
C TRP A 63 -11.70 -5.75 11.10
N TYR A 64 -10.41 -5.57 11.35
CA TYR A 64 -9.35 -6.37 10.73
C TYR A 64 -8.68 -7.35 11.69
N GLY A 65 -9.07 -7.37 12.96
CA GLY A 65 -8.50 -8.22 14.00
C GLY A 65 -7.19 -7.70 14.56
N GLU A 66 -6.59 -8.48 15.44
CA GLU A 66 -5.25 -8.22 15.98
C GLU A 66 -4.16 -8.38 14.91
N GLY A 67 -2.97 -7.79 15.16
CA GLY A 67 -1.83 -7.87 14.24
C GLY A 67 -1.72 -6.74 13.22
N ILE A 68 -2.50 -5.66 13.40
CA ILE A 68 -2.29 -4.40 12.68
C ILE A 68 -1.05 -3.72 13.25
N THR A 69 -0.24 -3.14 12.37
CA THR A 69 0.99 -2.42 12.71
C THR A 69 0.87 -0.95 12.34
N SER A 70 1.76 -0.12 12.89
CA SER A 70 1.84 1.30 12.60
C SER A 70 3.29 1.77 12.63
N PRO A 71 3.78 2.43 11.56
CA PRO A 71 5.10 3.07 11.59
C PRO A 71 5.21 4.11 12.70
N GLU A 72 4.08 4.72 13.11
CA GLU A 72 4.08 5.69 14.20
C GLU A 72 4.40 5.05 15.55
N ALA A 73 3.94 3.81 15.75
CA ALA A 73 4.19 2.99 16.94
C ALA A 73 5.52 2.24 16.89
N GLY A 74 6.26 2.30 15.77
CA GLY A 74 7.55 1.63 15.62
C GLY A 74 7.48 0.11 15.48
N ASN A 75 6.29 -0.46 15.22
CA ASN A 75 6.08 -1.91 15.10
C ASN A 75 5.74 -2.37 13.67
N SER A 76 6.01 -1.54 12.66
CA SER A 76 5.75 -1.85 11.25
C SER A 76 7.05 -2.03 10.46
N SER A 77 7.02 -2.83 9.39
CA SER A 77 8.12 -2.88 8.41
C SER A 77 8.26 -1.59 7.59
N SER A 78 7.21 -0.77 7.54
CA SER A 78 7.20 0.51 6.83
C SER A 78 7.79 1.64 7.68
N ALA A 79 8.41 2.61 7.00
CA ALA A 79 8.93 3.81 7.61
C ALA A 79 7.82 4.84 7.91
N LYS A 80 8.13 5.86 8.71
CA LYS A 80 7.25 7.03 8.84
C LYS A 80 7.23 7.80 7.52
N LEU A 81 6.06 7.93 6.91
CA LEU A 81 5.88 8.52 5.59
C LEU A 81 4.97 9.75 5.63
N THR A 82 5.08 10.60 4.61
CA THR A 82 4.14 11.69 4.33
C THR A 82 3.58 11.55 2.92
N GLY A 83 2.39 12.09 2.67
CA GLY A 83 1.79 12.11 1.33
C GLY A 83 1.22 10.77 0.83
N PHE A 84 1.04 9.78 1.68
CA PHE A 84 0.48 8.47 1.31
C PHE A 84 -1.04 8.54 1.01
N ILE A 85 -1.51 7.73 0.06
CA ILE A 85 -2.86 7.81 -0.53
C ILE A 85 -3.99 7.60 0.48
N ARG A 86 -3.76 6.78 1.51
CA ARG A 86 -4.68 6.56 2.63
C ARG A 86 -5.13 7.88 3.27
N ARG A 87 -4.19 8.80 3.51
CA ARG A 87 -4.47 10.14 4.08
C ARG A 87 -5.29 10.98 3.11
N ALA A 88 -5.07 10.84 1.81
CA ALA A 88 -5.83 11.55 0.79
C ALA A 88 -7.32 11.13 0.79
N VAL A 89 -7.61 9.83 0.96
CA VAL A 89 -9.00 9.32 1.04
C VAL A 89 -9.72 9.86 2.27
N VAL A 90 -9.09 9.75 3.45
CA VAL A 90 -9.68 10.23 4.70
C VAL A 90 -9.96 11.73 4.60
N ALA A 91 -9.00 12.51 4.09
CA ALA A 91 -9.18 13.95 3.92
C ALA A 91 -10.24 14.32 2.86
N ALA A 92 -10.42 13.51 1.82
CA ALA A 92 -11.42 13.74 0.78
C ALA A 92 -12.86 13.47 1.24
N LEU A 93 -13.04 12.71 2.32
CA LEU A 93 -14.34 12.23 2.79
C LEU A 93 -14.59 12.62 4.25
N PRO A 94 -14.58 13.92 4.62
CA PRO A 94 -14.74 14.36 6.01
C PRO A 94 -16.13 14.03 6.60
N HIS A 95 -17.10 13.66 5.76
CA HIS A 95 -18.46 13.28 6.14
C HIS A 95 -18.62 11.76 6.35
N ALA A 96 -17.61 10.96 6.00
CA ALA A 96 -17.70 9.51 6.03
C ALA A 96 -16.78 8.92 7.12
N ASN A 97 -17.23 7.82 7.71
CA ASN A 97 -16.39 6.97 8.56
C ASN A 97 -15.49 6.12 7.66
N VAL A 98 -14.26 6.58 7.46
CA VAL A 98 -13.27 5.90 6.61
C VAL A 98 -12.38 4.98 7.44
N ARG A 99 -12.34 3.69 7.09
CA ARG A 99 -11.37 2.71 7.60
C ARG A 99 -10.40 2.35 6.49
N ALA A 100 -9.28 3.05 6.50
CA ALA A 100 -8.26 2.96 5.47
C ALA A 100 -6.99 2.30 6.01
N LEU A 101 -6.46 1.31 5.30
CA LEU A 101 -5.21 0.63 5.61
C LEU A 101 -4.42 0.29 4.34
N THR A 102 -3.15 -0.05 4.54
CA THR A 102 -2.29 -0.64 3.52
C THR A 102 -2.10 -2.12 3.85
N ILE A 103 -2.10 -2.97 2.83
CA ILE A 103 -1.56 -4.32 2.94
C ILE A 103 -0.24 -4.41 2.18
N GLU A 104 0.82 -4.81 2.89
CA GLU A 104 2.18 -4.90 2.37
C GLU A 104 2.63 -6.37 2.34
N TYR A 105 2.84 -6.91 1.14
CA TYR A 105 3.31 -8.29 0.97
C TYR A 105 4.82 -8.35 0.78
N GLY A 106 5.50 -9.05 1.69
CA GLY A 106 6.93 -9.25 1.58
C GLY A 106 7.35 -10.05 0.36
N THR A 107 8.48 -9.66 -0.20
CA THR A 107 9.09 -10.26 -1.40
C THR A 107 10.52 -10.67 -1.08
N TYR A 108 11.48 -9.79 -1.30
CA TYR A 108 12.90 -10.01 -1.04
C TYR A 108 13.39 -9.08 0.08
N PRO A 109 14.57 -9.33 0.68
CA PRO A 109 15.14 -8.44 1.67
C PRO A 109 15.25 -6.99 1.18
N VAL A 110 15.01 -6.03 2.08
CA VAL A 110 14.99 -4.59 1.76
C VAL A 110 16.18 -4.10 0.92
N PRO A 111 17.45 -4.52 1.18
CA PRO A 111 18.57 -4.11 0.34
C PRO A 111 18.45 -4.54 -1.13
N VAL A 112 17.83 -5.70 -1.40
CA VAL A 112 17.58 -6.19 -2.77
C VAL A 112 16.54 -5.32 -3.47
N VAL A 113 15.42 -5.05 -2.80
CA VAL A 113 14.33 -4.21 -3.36
C VAL A 113 14.83 -2.78 -3.60
N LEU A 114 15.59 -2.20 -2.66
CA LEU A 114 16.19 -0.87 -2.83
C LEU A 114 17.23 -0.85 -3.95
N GLY A 115 18.06 -1.88 -4.09
CA GLY A 115 19.02 -2.01 -5.19
C GLY A 115 18.35 -1.98 -6.55
N ALA A 116 17.27 -2.75 -6.72
CA ALA A 116 16.50 -2.77 -7.96
C ALA A 116 15.85 -1.40 -8.27
N LEU A 117 15.30 -0.71 -7.26
CA LEU A 117 14.75 0.64 -7.41
C LEU A 117 15.83 1.64 -7.87
N ILE A 118 17.03 1.57 -7.29
CA ILE A 118 18.15 2.46 -7.64
C ILE A 118 18.58 2.21 -9.08
N ALA A 119 18.75 0.94 -9.47
CA ALA A 119 19.12 0.55 -10.82
C ALA A 119 18.08 1.01 -11.86
N ASP A 120 16.79 0.84 -11.56
CA ASP A 120 15.70 1.27 -12.44
C ASP A 120 15.65 2.80 -12.59
N ASN A 121 15.79 3.53 -11.49
CA ASN A 121 15.86 4.99 -11.51
C ASN A 121 17.08 5.48 -12.30
N TRP A 122 18.23 4.83 -12.16
CA TRP A 122 19.42 5.15 -12.96
C TRP A 122 19.18 4.88 -14.45
N LEU A 123 18.57 3.74 -14.80
CA LEU A 123 18.24 3.38 -16.18
C LEU A 123 17.36 4.46 -16.84
N HIS A 124 16.34 4.95 -16.14
CA HIS A 124 15.46 6.00 -16.64
C HIS A 124 16.15 7.37 -16.80
N LEU A 125 17.20 7.66 -16.03
CA LEU A 125 17.91 8.95 -16.08
C LEU A 125 19.13 8.95 -17.01
N ARG A 126 19.79 7.79 -17.16
CA ARG A 126 21.13 7.69 -17.78
C ARG A 126 21.27 6.55 -18.78
N GLY A 127 20.42 5.53 -18.70
CA GLY A 127 20.55 4.32 -19.49
C GLY A 127 19.72 4.32 -20.77
N LYS A 128 19.72 3.17 -21.46
CA LYS A 128 18.89 2.89 -22.65
C LYS A 128 17.94 1.74 -22.35
N LEU A 129 16.64 2.00 -22.35
CA LEU A 129 15.60 1.04 -21.96
C LEU A 129 15.60 -0.24 -22.81
N ASP A 130 15.88 -0.11 -24.11
CA ASP A 130 15.85 -1.18 -25.10
C ASP A 130 17.13 -2.03 -25.15
N SER A 131 18.20 -1.57 -24.47
CA SER A 131 19.47 -2.28 -24.39
C SER A 131 19.34 -3.61 -23.61
N PRO A 132 20.27 -4.57 -23.79
CA PRO A 132 20.30 -5.79 -22.98
C PRO A 132 20.35 -5.53 -21.47
N GLU A 133 21.11 -4.52 -21.04
CA GLU A 133 21.17 -4.08 -19.64
C GLU A 133 19.85 -3.49 -19.17
N GLY A 134 19.23 -2.63 -19.99
CA GLY A 134 17.93 -2.04 -19.68
C GLY A 134 16.86 -3.11 -19.47
N LYS A 135 16.79 -4.10 -20.36
CA LYS A 135 15.88 -5.26 -20.21
C LYS A 135 16.15 -6.06 -18.94
N ARG A 136 17.43 -6.28 -18.59
CA ARG A 136 17.81 -6.97 -17.35
C ARG A 136 17.35 -6.21 -16.10
N ILE A 137 17.59 -4.89 -16.04
CA ILE A 137 17.16 -4.04 -14.93
C ILE A 137 15.62 -4.01 -14.83
N LYS A 138 14.90 -3.89 -15.97
CA LYS A 138 13.42 -3.94 -15.97
C LYS A 138 12.88 -5.30 -15.49
N ALA A 139 13.56 -6.40 -15.81
CA ALA A 139 13.22 -7.71 -15.27
C ALA A 139 13.48 -7.81 -13.76
N GLU A 140 14.59 -7.23 -13.29
CA GLU A 140 14.98 -7.22 -11.88
C GLU A 140 13.98 -6.41 -11.02
N ILE A 141 13.63 -5.19 -11.44
CA ILE A 141 12.62 -4.39 -10.72
C ILE A 141 11.25 -5.06 -10.71
N ARG A 142 10.84 -5.70 -11.81
CA ARG A 142 9.58 -6.46 -11.84
C ARG A 142 9.64 -7.59 -10.82
N ARG A 143 10.72 -8.38 -10.82
CA ARG A 143 10.90 -9.49 -9.89
C ARG A 143 10.86 -9.01 -8.45
N SER A 144 11.52 -7.91 -8.12
CA SER A 144 11.57 -7.35 -6.76
C SER A 144 10.20 -7.03 -6.16
N PHE A 145 9.18 -6.77 -6.97
CA PHE A 145 7.80 -6.49 -6.53
C PHE A 145 6.81 -7.60 -6.90
N TYR A 146 7.21 -8.52 -7.76
CA TYR A 146 6.43 -9.66 -8.21
C TYR A 146 7.37 -10.86 -8.38
N PRO A 147 7.63 -11.61 -7.30
CA PRO A 147 8.54 -12.75 -7.30
C PRO A 147 8.18 -13.85 -8.32
N ASP A 148 6.89 -13.97 -8.65
CA ASP A 148 6.32 -14.88 -9.66
C ASP A 148 6.35 -16.38 -9.31
N GLU A 149 6.64 -16.74 -8.07
CA GLU A 149 6.46 -18.11 -7.58
C GLU A 149 5.00 -18.38 -7.15
N ASP A 150 4.52 -19.59 -7.40
CA ASP A 150 3.10 -19.94 -7.24
C ASP A 150 2.66 -20.00 -5.77
N ASP A 151 3.55 -20.41 -4.87
CA ASP A 151 3.31 -20.40 -3.42
C ASP A 151 3.08 -18.97 -2.91
N TRP A 152 3.88 -18.00 -3.36
CA TRP A 152 3.69 -16.59 -3.03
C TRP A 152 2.37 -16.03 -3.56
N LYS A 153 2.01 -16.35 -4.80
CA LYS A 153 0.72 -15.94 -5.38
C LYS A 153 -0.44 -16.48 -4.56
N GLU A 154 -0.37 -17.74 -4.11
CA GLU A 154 -1.39 -18.35 -3.26
C GLU A 154 -1.49 -17.65 -1.89
N MET A 155 -0.35 -17.39 -1.24
CA MET A 155 -0.30 -16.66 0.03
C MET A 155 -0.94 -15.27 -0.08
N ILE A 156 -0.60 -14.51 -1.12
CA ILE A 156 -1.19 -13.19 -1.37
C ILE A 156 -2.69 -13.28 -1.61
N TYR A 157 -3.11 -14.21 -2.46
CA TYR A 157 -4.52 -14.37 -2.81
C TYR A 157 -5.38 -14.69 -1.58
N LEU A 158 -4.95 -15.66 -0.76
CA LEU A 158 -5.67 -16.07 0.45
C LEU A 158 -5.75 -14.92 1.46
N ARG A 159 -4.62 -14.26 1.73
CA ARG A 159 -4.55 -13.15 2.66
C ARG A 159 -5.35 -11.94 2.15
N GLY A 160 -5.27 -11.62 0.87
CA GLY A 160 -6.04 -10.54 0.25
C GLY A 160 -7.55 -10.79 0.37
N ARG A 161 -8.00 -12.02 0.10
CA ARG A 161 -9.41 -12.42 0.31
C ARG A 161 -9.84 -12.30 1.77
N GLN A 162 -9.00 -12.71 2.71
CA GLN A 162 -9.28 -12.56 4.13
C GLN A 162 -9.53 -11.08 4.50
N VAL A 163 -8.65 -10.19 4.05
CA VAL A 163 -8.71 -8.75 4.35
C VAL A 163 -9.91 -8.08 3.67
N MET A 164 -10.17 -8.40 2.41
CA MET A 164 -11.37 -7.91 1.70
C MET A 164 -12.66 -8.36 2.39
N ARG A 165 -12.75 -9.62 2.85
CA ARG A 165 -13.93 -10.10 3.59
C ARG A 165 -14.09 -9.38 4.93
N ARG A 166 -13.01 -9.14 5.66
CA ARG A 166 -13.01 -8.35 6.90
C ARG A 166 -13.50 -6.92 6.66
N ALA A 167 -13.01 -6.26 5.60
CA ALA A 167 -13.48 -4.95 5.19
C ALA A 167 -14.98 -4.92 4.86
N LEU A 168 -15.46 -5.87 4.05
CA LEU A 168 -16.88 -5.94 3.67
C LEU A 168 -17.78 -6.18 4.89
N ASN A 169 -17.38 -7.08 5.79
CA ASN A 169 -18.12 -7.32 7.04
C ASN A 169 -18.13 -6.07 7.93
N GLY A 170 -16.99 -5.36 8.02
CA GLY A 170 -16.88 -4.12 8.77
C GLY A 170 -17.81 -3.03 8.24
N VAL A 171 -17.85 -2.83 6.92
CA VAL A 171 -18.77 -1.88 6.28
C VAL A 171 -20.23 -2.28 6.48
N ALA A 172 -20.56 -3.57 6.40
CA ALA A 172 -21.93 -4.06 6.56
C ALA A 172 -22.45 -3.95 8.01
N ALA A 173 -21.56 -3.93 9.00
CA ALA A 173 -21.91 -3.83 10.42
C ALA A 173 -21.88 -2.39 10.98
N ALA A 174 -21.54 -1.40 10.14
CA ALA A 174 -21.30 -0.01 10.55
C ALA A 174 -22.53 0.90 10.44
#